data_AF-A0A4Q1RLJ2-F1
#
_entry.id   AF-A0A4Q1RLJ2-F1
#
_cell.length_a   1.000
_cell.length_b   1.000
_cell.length_c   1.000
_cell.angle_alpha   90.00
_cell.angle_beta   90.00
_cell.angle_gamma   90.00
#
_symmetry.space_group_name_H-M   'P 1'
#
loop_
_entity.id
_entity.type
_entity.pdbx_description
1 polymer ?
#
loop_
_entity_poly.entity_id
_entity_poly.type
_entity_poly.pdbx_seq_one_letter_code
_entity_poly.pdbx_strand_id
1 'polypeptide(L)'
;MEKVLVAYFSASGTTAQKAKEIAKAVGSDLYEIRPEVPYASDDLEWMNKNSRSSVEMNDKAFRPALANKDAHIEDYDVILLGFPKMEYSL
;
A
#
# COMPACT_ATOMS: atom_id res chain seq x y z
N MET A 1 2.87 -26.49 5.68
CA MET A 1 3.37 -25.15 6.07
C MET A 1 2.46 -24.16 5.40
N GLU A 2 1.97 -23.15 6.12
CA GLU A 2 1.16 -22.08 5.52
C GLU A 2 2.02 -21.23 4.60
N LYS A 3 1.51 -20.93 3.40
CA LYS A 3 2.17 -20.01 2.46
C LYS A 3 1.69 -18.60 2.76
N VAL A 4 2.63 -17.72 3.11
CA VAL A 4 2.35 -16.34 3.52
C VAL A 4 2.76 -15.39 2.40
N LEU A 5 1.92 -14.37 2.15
CA LEU A 5 2.25 -13.21 1.34
C LEU A 5 2.26 -11.95 2.21
N VAL A 6 3.32 -11.16 2.12
CA VAL A 6 3.31 -9.78 2.62
C VAL A 6 3.05 -8.85 1.44
N ALA A 7 1.82 -8.34 1.32
CA ALA A 7 1.45 -7.34 0.33
C ALA A 7 1.49 -5.94 0.97
N TYR A 8 2.09 -4.95 0.31
CA TYR A 8 2.19 -3.61 0.88
C TYR A 8 2.03 -2.48 -0.14
N PHE A 9 1.46 -1.37 0.29
CA PHE A 9 1.55 -0.07 -0.38
C PHE A 9 2.42 0.88 0.44
N SER A 10 3.24 1.70 -0.22
CA SER A 10 4.16 2.62 0.44
C SER A 10 4.45 3.85 -0.42
N ALA A 11 3.91 5.01 -0.05
CA ALA A 11 4.15 6.25 -0.79
C ALA A 11 5.54 6.85 -0.53
N SER A 12 6.02 6.82 0.72
CA SER A 12 7.28 7.46 1.15
C SER A 12 8.40 6.49 1.57
N GLY A 13 8.12 5.18 1.57
CA GLY A 13 9.12 4.13 1.82
C GLY A 13 9.07 3.50 3.22
N THR A 14 8.44 4.13 4.22
CA THR A 14 8.40 3.61 5.60
C THR A 14 7.72 2.24 5.68
N THR A 15 6.56 2.09 5.04
CA THR A 15 5.83 0.80 5.02
C THR A 15 6.61 -0.25 4.23
N ALA A 16 7.28 0.13 3.14
CA ALA A 16 8.12 -0.79 2.36
C ALA A 16 9.26 -1.37 3.19
N GLN A 17 9.91 -0.55 4.02
CA GLN A 17 10.96 -1.02 4.92
C GLN A 17 10.41 -2.05 5.91
N LYS A 18 9.28 -1.77 6.54
CA LYS A 18 8.66 -2.68 7.52
C LYS A 18 8.14 -3.96 6.89
N ALA A 19 7.55 -3.88 5.69
CA ALA A 19 7.10 -5.06 4.95
C ALA A 19 8.26 -6.01 4.63
N LYS A 20 9.42 -5.47 4.21
CA LYS A 20 10.65 -6.26 3.98
C LYS A 20 11.18 -6.91 5.26
N GLU A 21 11.17 -6.20 6.37
CA GLU A 21 11.56 -6.75 7.68
C GLU A 21 10.65 -7.91 8.10
N ILE A 22 9.33 -7.75 7.95
CA ILE A 22 8.32 -8.77 8.26
C ILE A 22 8.50 -9.99 7.35
N ALA A 23 8.57 -9.78 6.03
CA ALA A 23 8.70 -10.87 5.07
C ALA A 23 9.95 -11.73 5.33
N LYS A 24 11.07 -11.09 5.67
CA LYS A 24 12.29 -11.78 6.08
C LYS A 24 12.10 -12.57 7.38
N ALA A 25 11.39 -12.02 8.36
CA ALA A 25 11.19 -12.66 9.66
C ALA A 25 10.30 -13.92 9.58
N VAL A 26 9.30 -13.91 8.70
CA VAL A 26 8.36 -15.03 8.54
C VAL A 26 8.70 -15.95 7.37
N GLY A 27 9.69 -15.61 6.54
CA GLY A 27 10.06 -16.38 5.35
C GLY A 27 8.97 -16.37 4.28
N SER A 28 8.29 -15.23 4.08
CA SER A 28 7.20 -15.07 3.11
C SER A 28 7.66 -14.48 1.78
N ASP A 29 6.80 -14.61 0.78
CA ASP A 29 6.88 -13.78 -0.42
C ASP A 29 6.50 -12.32 -0.09
N LEU A 30 6.94 -11.40 -0.96
CA LEU A 30 6.72 -9.96 -0.81
C LEU A 30 6.14 -9.40 -2.11
N TYR A 31 5.05 -8.65 -2.00
CA TYR A 31 4.38 -8.02 -3.13
C TYR A 31 4.16 -6.52 -2.86
N GLU A 32 4.56 -5.68 -3.80
CA GLU A 32 4.34 -4.24 -3.74
C GLU A 32 3.11 -3.85 -4.56
N ILE A 33 2.10 -3.32 -3.88
CA ILE A 33 0.92 -2.72 -4.48
C ILE A 33 1.34 -1.36 -5.04
N ARG A 34 1.54 -1.32 -6.35
CA ARG A 34 1.94 -0.10 -7.07
C ARG A 34 0.73 0.58 -7.69
N PRO A 35 0.49 1.87 -7.43
CA PRO A 35 -0.49 2.62 -8.21
C PRO A 35 0.00 2.77 -9.66
N GLU A 36 -0.92 2.79 -10.61
CA GLU A 36 -0.62 3.04 -12.03
C GLU A 36 0.08 4.40 -12.21
N VAL A 37 -0.37 5.40 -11.46
CA VAL A 37 0.28 6.71 -11.35
C VAL A 37 0.95 6.82 -9.97
N PRO A 38 2.30 6.81 -9.89
CA PRO A 38 3.02 7.01 -8.64
C PRO A 38 2.63 8.32 -7.93
N TYR A 39 2.66 8.32 -6.58
CA TYR A 39 2.44 9.54 -5.81
C TYR A 39 3.69 10.42 -5.88
N ALA A 40 3.51 11.68 -6.25
CA ALA A 40 4.53 12.72 -6.08
C ALA A 40 4.51 13.26 -4.64
N SER A 41 5.54 14.01 -4.24
CA SER A 41 5.56 14.67 -2.93
C SER A 41 4.35 15.58 -2.72
N ASP A 42 4.01 16.39 -3.74
CA ASP A 42 2.88 17.33 -3.70
C ASP A 42 1.52 16.63 -3.57
N ASP A 43 1.41 15.37 -4.03
CA ASP A 43 0.21 14.55 -3.87
C ASP A 43 -0.04 14.18 -2.42
N LEU A 44 1.01 14.13 -1.60
CA LEU A 44 1.00 13.69 -0.19
C LEU A 44 0.88 14.87 0.79
N GLU A 45 0.76 16.10 0.28
CA GLU A 45 0.58 17.31 1.08
C GLU A 45 -0.83 17.34 1.70
N TRP A 46 -0.97 16.76 2.89
CA TRP A 46 -2.25 16.62 3.60
C TRP A 46 -2.86 17.96 4.05
N MET A 47 -2.06 19.02 4.16
CA MET A 47 -2.57 20.38 4.45
C MET A 47 -3.23 21.02 3.24
N ASN A 48 -2.91 20.55 2.03
CA ASN A 48 -3.54 21.00 0.80
C ASN A 48 -4.79 20.14 0.52
N LYS A 49 -5.98 20.71 0.72
CA LYS A 49 -7.26 20.01 0.47
C LYS A 49 -7.46 19.55 -0.98
N ASN A 50 -6.69 20.12 -1.91
CA ASN A 50 -6.71 19.76 -3.32
C ASN A 50 -5.56 18.80 -3.71
N SER A 51 -4.70 18.40 -2.77
CA SER A 51 -3.72 17.34 -3.04
C SER A 51 -4.44 16.04 -3.37
N ARG A 52 -3.82 15.22 -4.22
CA ARG A 52 -4.39 13.94 -4.62
C ARG A 52 -4.77 13.09 -3.41
N SER A 53 -3.90 12.95 -2.41
CA SER A 53 -4.21 12.20 -1.19
C SER A 53 -5.44 12.75 -0.45
N SER A 54 -5.59 14.07 -0.34
CA SER A 54 -6.77 14.68 0.28
C SER A 54 -8.05 14.42 -0.50
N VAL A 55 -8.02 14.52 -1.82
CA VAL A 55 -9.19 14.27 -2.68
C VAL A 55 -9.60 12.80 -2.61
N GLU A 56 -8.64 11.89 -2.76
CA GLU A 56 -8.89 10.44 -2.72
C GLU A 56 -9.42 9.98 -1.36
N MET A 57 -8.87 10.48 -0.25
CA MET A 57 -9.30 10.09 1.09
C MET A 57 -10.67 10.65 1.48
N ASN A 58 -11.10 11.78 0.91
CA ASN A 58 -12.44 12.33 1.13
C ASN A 58 -13.52 11.58 0.35
N ASP A 59 -13.17 10.88 -0.74
CA ASP A 59 -14.09 10.06 -1.51
C ASP A 59 -13.92 8.56 -1.17
N LYS A 60 -14.84 8.03 -0.35
CA LYS A 60 -14.85 6.61 0.05
C LYS A 60 -15.03 5.64 -1.13
N ALA A 61 -15.55 6.10 -2.27
CA ALA A 61 -15.68 5.29 -3.48
C ALA A 61 -14.41 5.29 -4.33
N PHE A 62 -13.42 6.12 -4.02
CA PHE A 62 -12.21 6.26 -4.83
C PHE A 62 -11.40 4.96 -4.83
N ARG A 63 -10.99 4.51 -6.02
CA ARG A 63 -10.20 3.29 -6.23
C ARG A 63 -9.08 3.60 -7.22
N PRO A 64 -7.87 4.00 -6.74
CA PRO A 64 -6.76 4.27 -7.63
C PRO A 64 -6.42 3.03 -8.46
N ALA A 65 -6.14 3.23 -9.75
CA ALA A 65 -5.74 2.15 -10.64
C ALA A 65 -4.39 1.56 -10.18
N LEU A 66 -4.23 0.24 -10.35
CA LEU A 66 -3.00 -0.48 -10.02
C LEU A 66 -2.16 -0.64 -11.29
N ALA A 67 -0.83 -0.57 -11.14
CA ALA A 67 0.10 -0.77 -12.25
C ALA A 67 0.09 -2.24 -12.76
N ASN A 68 -0.27 -3.19 -11.90
CA ASN A 68 -0.43 -4.61 -12.23
C ASN A 68 -1.42 -5.29 -11.26
N LYS A 69 -1.71 -6.57 -11.52
CA LYS A 69 -2.60 -7.42 -10.70
C LYS A 69 -2.04 -8.84 -10.54
N ASP A 70 -0.73 -8.98 -10.56
CA ASP A 70 0.05 -10.23 -10.57
C ASP A 70 0.41 -10.72 -9.16
N ALA A 71 -0.36 -10.35 -8.15
CA ALA A 71 -0.12 -10.77 -6.77
C ALA A 71 -0.35 -12.28 -6.54
N HIS A 72 -1.07 -12.96 -7.44
CA HIS A 72 -1.43 -14.39 -7.34
C HIS A 72 -1.94 -14.76 -5.95
N ILE A 73 -2.84 -13.95 -5.40
CA ILE A 73 -3.32 -14.05 -4.02
C ILE A 73 -3.96 -15.41 -3.71
N GLU A 74 -4.47 -16.09 -4.73
CA GLU A 74 -5.06 -17.42 -4.68
C GLU A 74 -4.07 -18.51 -4.24
N ASP A 75 -2.76 -18.28 -4.36
CA ASP A 75 -1.72 -19.25 -4.01
C ASP A 75 -1.36 -19.24 -2.51
N TYR A 76 -1.90 -18.30 -1.72
CA TYR A 76 -1.47 -18.04 -0.35
C TYR A 76 -2.59 -18.31 0.67
N ASP A 77 -2.20 -18.88 1.81
CA ASP A 77 -3.10 -19.15 2.93
C ASP A 77 -3.31 -17.90 3.80
N VAL A 78 -2.26 -17.08 3.93
CA VAL A 78 -2.24 -15.88 4.78
C VAL A 78 -1.70 -14.69 3.99
N ILE A 79 -2.44 -13.58 4.03
CA ILE A 79 -2.03 -12.32 3.43
C ILE A 79 -1.90 -11.26 4.52
N LEU A 80 -0.67 -10.78 4.73
CA LEU A 80 -0.39 -9.61 5.56
C LEU A 80 -0.43 -8.37 4.68
N LEU A 81 -1.40 -7.47 4.93
CA LEU A 81 -1.60 -6.25 4.16
C LEU A 81 -1.07 -5.02 4.90
N GLY A 82 -0.01 -4.40 4.38
CA GLY A 82 0.62 -3.21 4.94
C GLY A 82 0.31 -1.94 4.17
N PHE A 83 -0.06 -0.85 4.85
CA PHE A 83 -0.29 0.45 4.24
C PHE A 83 0.01 1.59 5.23
N PRO A 84 0.43 2.77 4.75
CA PRO A 84 0.55 3.94 5.61
C PRO A 84 -0.84 4.39 6.10
N LYS A 85 -0.90 4.93 7.33
CA LYS A 85 -2.08 5.66 7.78
C LYS A 85 -2.16 6.97 6.99
N MET A 86 -3.21 7.13 6.17
CA MET A 86 -3.42 8.32 5.32
C MET A 86 -4.61 9.19 5.76
N GLU A 87 -5.37 8.77 6.76
CA GLU A 87 -6.50 9.54 7.31
C GLU A 87 -6.06 10.39 8.51
N TYR A 88 -6.41 11.68 8.47
CA TYR A 88 -6.47 12.54 9.66
C TYR A 88 -7.94 12.72 10.03
N SER A 89 -8.43 11.95 11.00
CA SER A 89 -9.65 12.34 11.71
C SER A 89 -9.28 13.48 12.67
N LEU A 90 -10.07 14.56 12.66
CA LEU A 90 -10.13 15.50 13.80
C LEU A 90 -10.48 14.75 15.08
#